data_AF-A0A1E4JCV7-F1
#
_entry.id   AF-A0A1E4JCV7-F1
#
_cell.length_a   1.000
_cell.length_b   1.000
_cell.length_c   1.000
_cell.angle_alpha   90.00
_cell.angle_beta   90.00
_cell.angle_gamma   90.00
#
_symmetry.space_group_name_H-M   'P 1'
#
loop_
_entity.id
_entity.type
_entity.pdbx_description
1 polymer ?
#
loop_
_entity_poly.entity_id
_entity_poly.type
_entity_poly.pdbx_seq_one_letter_code
_entity_poly.pdbx_strand_id
1 'polypeptide(L)'
;MILPITLTMAGAAALINIWLAIRTGRVRMSEKISIGDGGNARLTARMRAHANFTEYTPFVLILIGLIELADGTSMWLWAVGAFYMLARIAHGFGMDGVRGLREFGIGATLLILLGLGLYAVAIPHLAQRGAAGQTELVSTTAGNFTMPSLRVSVE
;
A
#
# COMPACT_ATOMS: atom_id res chain seq x y z
N MET A 1 -12.90 12.14 -9.82
CA MET A 1 -11.58 11.63 -10.25
C MET A 1 -11.59 10.12 -10.09
N ILE A 2 -11.03 9.36 -11.03
CA ILE A 2 -10.94 7.89 -10.93
C ILE A 2 -9.54 7.50 -10.44
N LEU A 3 -9.47 6.50 -9.56
CA LEU A 3 -8.23 5.92 -9.00
C LEU A 3 -7.99 4.54 -9.64
N PRO A 4 -7.51 4.48 -10.89
CA PRO A 4 -7.47 3.24 -11.67
C PRO A 4 -6.63 2.13 -11.01
N ILE A 5 -5.51 2.48 -10.36
CA ILE A 5 -4.64 1.50 -9.70
C ILE A 5 -5.38 0.91 -8.50
N THR A 6 -5.86 1.79 -7.61
CA THR A 6 -6.55 1.39 -6.39
C THR A 6 -7.78 0.56 -6.69
N LEU A 7 -8.57 0.95 -7.69
CA LEU A 7 -9.78 0.23 -8.09
C LEU A 7 -9.44 -1.17 -8.61
N THR A 8 -8.39 -1.29 -9.42
CA THR A 8 -7.95 -2.58 -9.96
C THR A 8 -7.38 -3.48 -8.87
N MET A 9 -6.57 -2.92 -7.97
CA MET A 9 -5.99 -3.66 -6.84
C MET A 9 -7.07 -4.09 -5.84
N ALA A 10 -8.07 -3.24 -5.56
CA ALA A 10 -9.19 -3.59 -4.71
C ALA A 10 -10.04 -4.71 -5.33
N GLY A 11 -10.30 -4.65 -6.64
CA GLY A 11 -10.97 -5.73 -7.37
C GLY A 11 -10.21 -7.04 -7.32
N ALA A 12 -8.89 -7.02 -7.58
CA ALA A 12 -8.02 -8.19 -7.47
C ALA A 12 -8.02 -8.76 -6.04
N ALA A 13 -7.95 -7.91 -5.02
CA ALA A 13 -8.01 -8.33 -3.62
C ALA A 13 -9.32 -9.04 -3.27
N ALA A 14 -10.45 -8.54 -3.76
CA ALA A 14 -11.75 -9.17 -3.55
C ALA A 14 -11.81 -10.57 -4.15
N LEU A 15 -11.30 -10.75 -5.38
CA LEU A 15 -11.23 -12.06 -6.03
C LEU A 15 -10.33 -13.05 -5.26
N ILE A 16 -9.16 -12.61 -4.81
CA ILE A 16 -8.25 -13.42 -4.00
C ILE A 16 -8.90 -13.80 -2.66
N ASN A 17 -9.61 -12.87 -2.02
CA ASN A 17 -10.30 -13.12 -0.76
C ASN A 17 -11.39 -14.19 -0.92
N ILE A 18 -12.20 -14.10 -1.99
CA ILE A 18 -13.21 -15.11 -2.32
C ILE A 18 -12.56 -16.48 -2.56
N TRP A 19 -11.45 -16.52 -3.30
CA TRP A 19 -10.71 -17.76 -3.54
C TRP A 19 -10.21 -18.40 -2.24
N LEU A 20 -9.62 -17.62 -1.33
CA LEU A 20 -9.16 -18.09 -0.01
C LEU A 20 -10.33 -18.56 0.88
N ALA A 21 -11.47 -17.86 0.83
CA ALA A 21 -12.68 -18.25 1.54
C ALA A 21 -13.21 -19.60 1.05
N ILE A 22 -13.33 -19.80 -0.27
CA ILE A 22 -13.74 -21.08 -0.88
C ILE A 22 -12.77 -22.20 -0.50
N ARG A 23 -11.46 -21.93 -0.55
CA ARG A 23 -10.42 -22.93 -0.21
C ARG A 23 -10.49 -23.39 1.23
N THR A 24 -10.81 -22.49 2.15
CA THR A 24 -11.02 -22.81 3.58
C THR A 24 -12.36 -23.53 3.78
N GLY A 25 -13.42 -23.07 3.12
CA GLY A 25 -14.76 -23.67 3.18
C GLY A 25 -14.80 -25.10 2.65
N ARG A 26 -14.05 -25.43 1.59
CA ARG A 26 -13.95 -26.80 1.05
C ARG A 26 -13.43 -27.80 2.09
N VAL A 27 -12.46 -27.41 2.93
CA VAL A 27 -11.94 -28.27 4.00
C VAL A 27 -12.95 -28.39 5.13
N ARG A 28 -13.63 -27.29 5.49
CA ARG A 28 -14.69 -27.34 6.51
C ARG A 28 -15.80 -28.32 6.13
N MET A 29 -16.23 -28.30 4.87
CA MET A 29 -17.26 -29.21 4.38
C MET A 29 -16.77 -30.67 4.34
N SER A 30 -15.54 -30.93 3.87
CA SER A 30 -15.02 -32.30 3.80
C SER A 30 -14.82 -32.95 5.17
N GLU A 31 -14.34 -32.16 6.13
CA GLU A 31 -14.08 -32.60 7.50
C GLU A 31 -15.31 -32.48 8.43
N LYS A 32 -16.43 -31.96 7.91
CA LYS A 32 -17.68 -31.71 8.65
C LYS A 32 -17.51 -30.84 9.91
N ILE A 33 -16.63 -29.84 9.83
CA ILE A 33 -16.30 -28.93 10.94
C ILE A 33 -17.11 -27.64 10.78
N SER A 34 -18.06 -27.40 11.69
CA SER A 34 -18.88 -26.17 11.65
C SER A 34 -18.15 -24.96 12.23
N ILE A 35 -17.53 -25.09 13.41
CA ILE A 35 -16.85 -24.01 14.16
C ILE A 35 -15.44 -24.48 14.55
N GLY A 36 -14.48 -23.55 14.52
CA GLY A 36 -13.09 -23.83 14.86
C GLY A 36 -12.33 -24.56 13.75
N ASP A 37 -11.27 -25.27 14.12
CA ASP A 37 -10.40 -26.05 13.23
C ASP A 37 -10.59 -27.57 13.34
N GLY A 38 -11.37 -28.03 14.32
CA GLY A 38 -11.63 -29.45 14.59
C GLY A 38 -10.37 -30.31 14.78
N GLY A 39 -9.23 -29.71 15.16
CA GLY A 39 -7.94 -30.39 15.23
C GLY A 39 -7.28 -30.65 13.87
N ASN A 40 -7.85 -30.15 12.76
CA ASN A 40 -7.31 -30.36 11.43
C ASN A 40 -6.23 -29.31 11.10
N ALA A 41 -4.98 -29.76 11.00
CA ALA A 41 -3.83 -28.89 10.70
C ALA A 41 -3.96 -28.16 9.35
N ARG A 42 -4.58 -28.78 8.34
CA ARG A 42 -4.79 -28.15 7.02
C ARG A 42 -5.84 -27.04 7.09
N LEU A 43 -6.90 -27.25 7.87
CA LEU A 43 -7.91 -26.21 8.10
C LEU A 43 -7.29 -25.03 8.85
N THR A 44 -6.50 -25.30 9.88
CA THR A 44 -5.76 -24.29 10.65
C THR A 44 -4.85 -23.44 9.75
N ALA A 45 -4.06 -24.09 8.89
CA ALA A 45 -3.19 -23.39 7.95
C ALA A 45 -4.01 -22.50 7.00
N ARG A 46 -5.07 -23.02 6.38
CA ARG A 46 -5.89 -22.25 5.42
C ARG A 46 -6.64 -21.08 6.08
N MET A 47 -7.16 -21.28 7.30
CA MET A 47 -7.75 -20.21 8.11
C MET A 47 -6.75 -19.10 8.39
N ARG A 48 -5.50 -19.44 8.76
CA ARG A 48 -4.44 -18.45 9.00
C ARG A 48 -4.04 -17.70 7.73
N ALA A 49 -4.01 -18.37 6.57
CA ALA A 49 -3.74 -17.70 5.30
C ALA A 49 -4.82 -16.67 4.95
N HIS A 50 -6.09 -17.02 5.16
CA HIS A 50 -7.23 -16.13 4.96
C HIS A 50 -7.21 -14.95 5.95
N ALA A 51 -7.06 -15.22 7.24
CA ALA A 51 -6.98 -14.19 8.27
C ALA A 51 -5.84 -13.20 8.00
N ASN A 52 -4.65 -13.70 7.67
CA ASN A 52 -3.51 -12.84 7.33
C ASN A 52 -3.80 -11.97 6.10
N PHE A 53 -4.53 -12.49 5.10
CA PHE A 53 -4.92 -11.67 3.96
C PHE A 53 -5.84 -10.51 4.36
N THR A 54 -6.83 -10.79 5.21
CA THR A 54 -7.76 -9.77 5.71
C THR A 54 -7.08 -8.78 6.66
N GLU A 55 -6.02 -9.18 7.36
CA GLU A 55 -5.26 -8.29 8.25
C GLU A 55 -4.41 -7.28 7.48
N TYR A 56 -3.67 -7.70 6.44
CA TYR A 56 -2.67 -6.83 5.79
C TYR A 56 -3.19 -6.13 4.54
N THR A 57 -4.05 -6.78 3.74
CA THR A 57 -4.48 -6.25 2.44
C THR A 57 -5.27 -4.93 2.55
N PRO A 58 -6.17 -4.73 3.53
CA PRO A 58 -6.85 -3.44 3.67
C PRO A 58 -5.89 -2.27 3.89
N PHE A 59 -4.86 -2.43 4.74
CA PHE A 59 -3.87 -1.38 4.96
C PHE A 59 -3.08 -1.06 3.69
N VAL A 60 -2.69 -2.08 2.92
CA VAL A 60 -1.99 -1.88 1.64
C VAL A 60 -2.88 -1.15 0.63
N LEU A 61 -4.16 -1.52 0.51
CA LEU A 61 -5.09 -0.84 -0.39
C LEU A 61 -5.33 0.61 0.01
N ILE A 62 -5.45 0.89 1.32
CA ILE A 62 -5.57 2.26 1.83
C ILE A 62 -4.32 3.08 1.47
N LEU A 63 -3.12 2.53 1.70
CA LEU A 63 -1.87 3.22 1.36
C LEU A 63 -1.75 3.50 -0.14
N ILE A 64 -2.04 2.51 -0.99
CA ILE A 64 -2.05 2.69 -2.46
C ILE A 64 -3.05 3.78 -2.86
N GLY A 65 -4.25 3.77 -2.28
CA GLY A 65 -5.28 4.79 -2.55
C GLY A 65 -4.88 6.20 -2.15
N LEU A 66 -4.29 6.35 -0.97
CA LEU A 66 -3.81 7.66 -0.50
C LEU A 66 -2.62 8.16 -1.33
N ILE A 67 -1.70 7.28 -1.71
CA ILE A 67 -0.56 7.63 -2.57
C ILE A 67 -1.04 8.02 -3.97
N GLU A 68 -1.93 7.24 -4.58
CA GLU A 68 -2.49 7.56 -5.90
C GLU A 68 -3.29 8.88 -5.89
N LEU A 69 -3.95 9.19 -4.77
CA LEU A 69 -4.64 10.47 -4.61
C LEU A 69 -3.68 11.66 -4.47
N ALA A 70 -2.54 11.47 -3.79
CA ALA A 70 -1.60 12.53 -3.49
C ALA A 70 -0.60 12.80 -4.64
N ASP A 71 -0.09 11.76 -5.27
CA ASP A 71 1.00 11.81 -6.27
C ASP A 71 0.52 11.42 -7.68
N GLY A 72 -0.72 10.97 -7.80
CA GLY A 72 -1.32 10.53 -9.07
C GLY A 72 -0.96 9.09 -9.44
N THR A 73 -1.38 8.71 -10.64
CA THR A 73 -1.15 7.37 -11.19
C THR A 73 0.30 7.22 -11.65
N SER A 74 1.03 6.22 -11.15
CA SER A 74 2.42 5.95 -11.55
C SER A 74 2.69 4.47 -11.81
N MET A 75 3.63 4.19 -12.72
CA MET A 75 3.99 2.82 -13.12
C MET A 75 4.60 2.00 -11.97
N TRP A 76 5.34 2.65 -11.07
CA TRP A 76 5.92 1.95 -9.92
C TRP A 76 4.84 1.45 -8.95
N LEU A 77 3.76 2.22 -8.79
CA LEU A 77 2.66 1.88 -7.89
C LEU A 77 1.85 0.68 -8.44
N TRP A 78 1.71 0.60 -9.77
CA TRP A 78 1.21 -0.61 -10.45
C TRP A 78 2.08 -1.83 -10.16
N ALA A 79 3.41 -1.70 -10.29
CA ALA A 79 4.34 -2.80 -10.06
C ALA A 79 4.29 -3.30 -8.61
N VAL A 80 4.28 -2.38 -7.63
CA VAL A 80 4.18 -2.72 -6.21
C VAL A 80 2.84 -3.39 -5.88
N GLY A 81 1.73 -2.86 -6.40
CA GLY A 81 0.40 -3.46 -6.21
C GLY A 81 0.31 -4.87 -6.79
N ALA A 82 0.77 -5.05 -8.03
CA ALA A 82 0.78 -6.37 -8.68
C ALA A 82 1.69 -7.37 -7.93
N PHE A 83 2.88 -6.94 -7.54
CA PHE A 83 3.82 -7.77 -6.79
C PHE A 83 3.25 -8.17 -5.42
N TYR A 84 2.57 -7.25 -4.73
CA TYR A 84 1.86 -7.56 -3.49
C TYR A 84 0.82 -8.66 -3.69
N MET A 85 -0.04 -8.55 -4.70
CA MET A 85 -1.07 -9.56 -4.97
C MET A 85 -0.46 -10.94 -5.26
N LEU A 86 0.61 -11.00 -6.04
CA LEU A 86 1.34 -12.23 -6.32
C LEU A 86 1.95 -12.84 -5.05
N ALA A 87 2.55 -12.01 -4.19
CA ALA A 87 3.08 -12.46 -2.90
C ALA A 87 1.97 -13.06 -2.01
N ARG A 88 0.76 -12.51 -2.03
CA ARG A 88 -0.39 -13.05 -1.27
C ARG A 88 -0.85 -14.41 -1.79
N ILE A 89 -0.89 -14.58 -3.11
CA ILE A 89 -1.20 -15.87 -3.74
C ILE A 89 -0.12 -16.90 -3.37
N ALA A 90 1.16 -16.54 -3.50
CA ALA A 90 2.29 -17.39 -3.15
C ALA A 90 2.29 -17.80 -1.66
N HIS A 91 1.99 -16.88 -0.74
CA HIS A 91 1.84 -17.17 0.67
C HIS A 91 0.73 -18.20 0.94
N GLY A 92 -0.41 -18.03 0.27
CA GLY A 92 -1.54 -18.96 0.33
C GLY A 92 -1.15 -20.38 -0.07
N PHE A 93 -0.34 -20.54 -1.12
CA PHE A 93 0.20 -21.85 -1.55
C PHE A 93 1.32 -22.37 -0.63
N GLY A 94 2.19 -21.51 -0.12
CA GLY A 94 3.25 -21.88 0.82
C GLY A 94 2.72 -22.52 2.11
N MET A 95 1.53 -22.12 2.54
CA MET A 95 0.84 -22.67 3.71
C MET A 95 0.31 -24.10 3.49
N ASP A 96 0.23 -24.60 2.24
CA ASP A 96 -0.16 -25.99 1.93
C ASP A 96 1.05 -26.95 1.86
N GLY A 97 2.27 -26.51 2.25
CA GLY A 97 3.43 -27.39 2.45
C GLY A 97 4.64 -27.14 1.56
N VAL A 98 4.64 -26.08 0.73
CA VAL A 98 5.82 -25.69 -0.05
C VAL A 98 6.80 -24.94 0.86
N ARG A 99 7.91 -25.59 1.26
CA ARG A 99 8.96 -24.98 2.10
C ARG A 99 9.44 -23.66 1.48
N GLY A 100 9.61 -22.62 2.30
CA GLY A 100 10.15 -21.31 1.90
C GLY A 100 9.13 -20.28 1.39
N LEU A 101 8.01 -20.70 0.78
CA LEU A 101 7.01 -19.75 0.25
C LEU A 101 6.24 -19.00 1.36
N ARG A 102 6.12 -19.59 2.55
CA ARG A 102 5.48 -18.95 3.72
C ARG A 102 6.28 -17.74 4.18
N GLU A 103 7.59 -17.91 4.36
CA GLU A 103 8.52 -16.88 4.84
C GLU A 103 8.69 -15.78 3.81
N PHE A 104 8.83 -16.14 2.53
CA PHE A 104 8.86 -15.19 1.42
C PHE A 104 7.59 -14.34 1.36
N GLY A 105 6.41 -14.98 1.47
CA GLY A 105 5.13 -14.28 1.39
C GLY A 105 4.90 -13.26 2.51
N ILE A 106 5.29 -13.59 3.75
CA ILE A 106 5.22 -12.64 4.88
C ILE A 106 6.30 -11.56 4.75
N GLY A 107 7.54 -11.96 4.41
CA GLY A 107 8.64 -11.01 4.22
C GLY A 107 8.32 -9.96 3.16
N ALA A 108 7.80 -10.38 2.00
CA ALA A 108 7.35 -9.48 0.95
C ALA A 108 6.20 -8.58 1.41
N THR A 109 5.20 -9.13 2.14
CA THR A 109 4.08 -8.34 2.69
C THR A 109 4.58 -7.23 3.62
N LEU A 110 5.48 -7.56 4.55
CA LEU A 110 6.01 -6.60 5.52
C LEU A 110 6.91 -5.55 4.86
N LEU A 111 7.76 -5.95 3.91
CA LEU A 111 8.63 -5.03 3.17
C LEU A 111 7.80 -4.05 2.34
N ILE A 112 6.75 -4.51 1.66
CA ILE A 112 5.86 -3.65 0.88
C ILE A 112 5.10 -2.68 1.80
N LEU A 113 4.58 -3.18 2.93
CA LEU A 113 3.87 -2.34 3.89
C LEU A 113 4.78 -1.26 4.47
N LEU A 114 6.02 -1.62 4.82
CA LEU A 114 7.03 -0.68 5.30
C LEU A 114 7.38 0.36 4.23
N GLY A 115 7.62 -0.08 2.99
CA GLY A 115 7.95 0.81 1.88
C GLY A 115 6.83 1.80 1.56
N LEU A 116 5.59 1.32 1.43
CA LEU A 116 4.42 2.16 1.19
C LEU A 116 4.15 3.10 2.37
N GLY A 117 4.30 2.62 3.61
CA GLY A 117 4.12 3.42 4.82
C GLY A 117 5.15 4.56 4.90
N LEU A 118 6.43 4.27 4.67
CA LEU A 118 7.49 5.28 4.65
C LEU A 118 7.27 6.30 3.53
N TYR A 119 6.85 5.85 2.35
CA TYR A 119 6.56 6.74 1.23
C TYR A 119 5.37 7.66 1.55
N ALA A 120 4.28 7.11 2.07
CA ALA A 120 3.10 7.89 2.46
C ALA A 120 3.42 8.96 3.51
N VAL A 121 4.30 8.66 4.48
CA VAL A 121 4.78 9.63 5.47
C VAL A 121 5.69 10.69 4.83
N ALA A 122 6.49 10.34 3.83
CA ALA A 122 7.42 11.27 3.18
C ALA A 122 6.72 12.33 2.32
N ILE A 123 5.62 11.99 1.63
CA ILE A 123 4.88 12.89 0.72
C ILE A 123 4.61 14.28 1.32
N PRO A 124 3.95 14.42 2.49
CA PRO A 124 3.65 15.75 3.05
C PRO A 124 4.90 16.56 3.38
N HIS A 125 5.99 15.90 3.81
CA HIS A 125 7.24 16.58 4.15
C HIS A 125 8.01 17.04 2.91
N LEU A 126 7.95 16.27 1.81
CA LEU A 126 8.55 16.67 0.54
C LEU A 126 7.77 17.84 -0.09
N ALA A 127 6.44 17.84 0.03
CA ALA A 127 5.59 18.94 -0.42
C ALA A 127 5.88 20.25 0.34
N GLN A 128 6.08 20.18 1.67
CA GLN A 128 6.43 21.35 2.49
C GLN A 128 7.77 21.98 2.13
N ARG A 129 8.78 21.16 1.79
CA ARG A 129 10.11 21.66 1.36
C ARG A 129 10.03 22.45 0.06
N GLY A 130 9.19 22.02 -0.88
CA GLY A 130 8.97 22.73 -2.14
C GLY A 130 8.31 24.11 -1.91
N ALA A 131 7.31 24.18 -1.03
CA ALA A 131 6.63 25.44 -0.69
C ALA A 131 7.53 26.43 0.05
N ALA A 132 8.35 25.95 1.00
CA ALA A 132 9.30 26.79 1.72
C ALA A 132 10.37 27.40 0.78
N GLY A 133 10.93 26.60 -0.13
CA GLY A 133 11.92 27.08 -1.10
C GLY A 133 11.36 28.11 -2.09
N GLN A 134 10.09 27.97 -2.52
CA GLN A 134 9.44 28.99 -3.35
C GLN A 134 9.25 30.32 -2.62
N THR A 135 8.93 30.27 -1.32
CA THR A 135 8.75 31.48 -0.50
C THR A 135 10.08 32.22 -0.29
N GLU A 136 11.18 31.49 -0.09
CA GLU A 136 12.55 32.06 -0.02
C GLU A 136 13.01 32.66 -1.35
N LEU A 137 12.77 31.99 -2.48
CA LEU A 137 13.16 32.51 -3.80
C LEU A 137 12.36 33.75 -4.19
N VAL A 138 11.07 33.79 -3.89
CA VAL A 138 10.21 34.97 -4.13
C VAL A 138 10.63 36.14 -3.25
N SER A 139 10.91 35.90 -1.96
CA SER A 139 11.36 36.96 -1.05
C SER A 139 12.79 37.46 -1.36
N THR A 140 13.69 36.59 -1.79
CA THR A 140 15.04 36.96 -2.25
C THR A 140 14.98 37.77 -3.54
N THR A 141 14.12 37.37 -4.49
CA THR A 141 13.92 38.10 -5.75
C THR A 141 13.24 39.46 -5.52
N ALA A 142 12.27 39.52 -4.59
CA ALA A 142 11.61 40.77 -4.21
C ALA A 142 12.51 41.71 -3.40
N GLY A 143 13.38 41.17 -2.53
CA GLY A 143 14.34 41.92 -1.71
C GLY A 143 15.47 42.56 -2.51
N ASN A 144 15.86 41.96 -3.66
CA ASN A 144 16.80 42.56 -4.60
C ASN A 144 16.20 43.69 -5.46
N PHE A 145 14.89 43.94 -5.35
CA PHE A 145 14.21 45.06 -5.99
C PHE A 145 14.08 46.25 -5.02
N THR A 146 15.17 46.62 -4.33
CA THR A 146 15.26 47.93 -3.68
C THR A 146 15.38 49.00 -4.76
N MET A 147 14.25 49.64 -5.08
CA MET A 147 14.21 50.87 -5.88
C MET A 147 15.24 51.88 -5.33
N PRO A 148 16.11 52.48 -6.16
CA PRO A 148 16.96 53.56 -5.71
C PRO A 148 16.04 54.70 -5.25
N SER A 149 16.12 55.06 -3.98
CA SER A 149 15.34 56.15 -3.39
C SER A 149 15.60 57.43 -4.19
N LEU A 150 14.63 57.83 -5.01
CA LEU A 150 14.61 59.11 -5.70
C LEU A 150 14.55 60.20 -4.62
N ARG A 151 15.71 60.73 -4.23
CA ARG A 151 15.81 61.92 -3.39
C ARG A 151 15.31 63.10 -4.21
N VAL A 152 14.04 63.43 -4.06
CA VAL A 152 13.50 64.72 -4.51
C VAL A 152 14.21 65.79 -3.69
N SER A 153 15.15 66.48 -4.33
CA SER A 153 15.78 67.68 -3.78
C SER A 153 14.78 68.81 -3.95
N VAL A 154 14.22 69.28 -2.84
CA VAL A 154 13.43 70.52 -2.79
C VAL A 154 14.44 71.63 -2.51
N GLU A 155 14.76 72.41 -3.53
CA GLU A 155 15.35 73.76 -3.41
C GLU A 155 14.27 74.82 -3.64
#